data_AF-A0A349M099-F1
#
_entry.id   AF-A0A349M099-F1
#
_cell.length_a   1.000
_cell.length_b   1.000
_cell.length_c   1.000
_cell.angle_alpha   90.00
_cell.angle_beta   90.00
_cell.angle_gamma   90.00
#
_symmetry.space_group_name_H-M   'P 1'
#
loop_
_entity.id
_entity.type
_entity.pdbx_description
1 polymer ?
#
loop_
_entity_poly.entity_id
_entity_poly.type
_entity_poly.pdbx_seq_one_letter_code
_entity_poly.pdbx_strand_id
1 'polypeptide(L)'
;WQVSCYRVPDVIAALNDIHFIALHAAEDFQLGADLLFWHQYSQALKGIIVKDQYIPALKYQAISSTPTKSKRAKNSSSFELHPAWELLSDTYETTLQRYDAAMPGVCRAGLNSPDSVALFDKEPLLRHFSECLLHDVVTGTPFTAKFDQQIAGTLLYECVYPYRPALPQTSDKALEDYRHWLAWRANLTRAHTGAGFTLCFRLEEASPADIDNWQLHFLVAARNDPSLKLSLDEYWRLNPKSRAAAARPFGKDFEKNLLLALGYAARIYPTVWNGLATDQPTGCHLTMDEAFAFLKESAWVLGDAGYAVIVPAWWTPDGRRRAKVRLKTAMRSPKGASATSNGYFSLSTLISYEYQLSIGGQVVTEEEWQQLVNAKSPLVQFRGQWMELDRDKMQQLLQFWQTHQHEEQEITLLDMLKIGTEAEDDLEWDHDQSLRDMLSMLHDKNAFAPIEDPATLQGTLRDYQKRGVAWL
;
A
#
# COMPACT_ATOMS: atom_id res chain seq x y z
N TRP A 1 13.11 -29.37 37.92
CA TRP A 1 13.26 -27.95 38.27
C TRP A 1 11.85 -27.43 38.51
N GLN A 2 11.59 -26.71 39.61
CA GLN A 2 10.30 -26.07 39.78
C GLN A 2 10.30 -24.81 38.91
N VAL A 3 9.44 -24.79 37.89
CA VAL A 3 9.27 -23.63 37.01
C VAL A 3 8.01 -22.91 37.48
N SER A 4 8.16 -21.66 37.90
CA SER A 4 7.02 -20.79 38.19
C SER A 4 6.40 -20.35 36.88
N CYS A 5 5.15 -20.76 36.63
CA CYS A 5 4.41 -20.39 35.43
C CYS A 5 3.35 -19.35 35.75
N TYR A 6 3.18 -18.38 34.86
CA TYR A 6 2.08 -17.42 34.90
C TYR A 6 1.14 -17.65 33.72
N ARG A 7 -0.17 -17.73 33.97
CA ARG A 7 -1.16 -17.89 32.91
C ARG A 7 -1.54 -16.52 32.36
N VAL A 8 -1.25 -16.31 31.09
CA VAL A 8 -1.58 -15.08 30.38
C VAL A 8 -3.02 -15.16 29.85
N PRO A 9 -3.88 -14.15 30.11
CA PRO A 9 -5.26 -14.14 29.62
C PRO A 9 -5.37 -13.74 28.14
N ASP A 10 -4.69 -12.67 27.73
CA ASP A 10 -4.58 -12.24 26.33
C ASP A 10 -3.12 -12.44 25.88
N VAL A 11 -2.91 -13.52 25.13
CA VAL A 11 -1.58 -13.94 24.71
C VAL A 11 -0.95 -12.92 23.78
N ILE A 12 -1.73 -12.30 22.88
CA ILE A 12 -1.21 -11.42 21.84
C ILE A 12 -0.86 -10.05 22.42
N ALA A 13 -1.76 -9.47 23.22
CA ALA A 13 -1.49 -8.20 23.88
C ALA A 13 -0.26 -8.31 24.81
N ALA A 14 -0.21 -9.36 25.64
CA ALA A 14 0.93 -9.58 26.51
C ALA A 14 2.25 -9.80 25.74
N LEU A 15 2.22 -10.55 24.63
CA LEU A 15 3.42 -10.72 23.79
C LEU A 15 3.92 -9.39 23.24
N ASN A 16 3.02 -8.49 22.82
CA ASN A 16 3.39 -7.16 22.35
C ASN A 16 3.99 -6.31 23.47
N ASP A 17 3.38 -6.33 24.66
CA ASP A 17 3.86 -5.58 25.82
C ASP A 17 5.25 -6.06 26.25
N ILE A 18 5.45 -7.38 26.34
CA ILE A 18 6.75 -7.96 26.69
C ILE A 18 7.79 -7.61 25.62
N HIS A 19 7.43 -7.65 24.33
CA HIS A 19 8.32 -7.25 23.25
C HIS A 19 8.70 -5.76 23.32
N PHE A 20 7.73 -4.89 23.59
CA PHE A 20 7.97 -3.46 23.78
C PHE A 20 8.93 -3.20 24.95
N ILE A 21 8.70 -3.84 26.09
CA ILE A 21 9.58 -3.71 27.26
C ILE A 21 10.98 -4.23 26.92
N ALA A 22 11.11 -5.38 26.25
CA ALA A 22 12.40 -5.94 25.87
C ALA A 22 13.21 -5.03 24.93
N LEU A 23 12.53 -4.27 24.04
CA LEU A 23 13.18 -3.29 23.16
C LEU A 23 13.71 -2.07 23.92
N HIS A 24 13.01 -1.63 24.96
CA HIS A 24 13.32 -0.40 25.69
C HIS A 24 14.08 -0.60 27.02
N ALA A 25 14.11 -1.83 27.54
CA ALA A 25 14.83 -2.23 28.75
C ALA A 25 15.83 -3.38 28.45
N ALA A 26 16.46 -3.33 27.28
CA ALA A 26 17.33 -4.41 26.76
C ALA A 26 18.53 -4.76 27.66
N GLU A 27 18.91 -3.88 28.59
CA GLU A 27 19.96 -4.15 29.59
C GLU A 27 19.51 -5.13 30.70
N ASP A 28 18.20 -5.24 30.96
CA ASP A 28 17.65 -6.01 32.08
C ASP A 28 17.21 -7.43 31.71
N PHE A 29 16.72 -7.66 30.49
CA PHE A 29 16.38 -9.00 30.00
C PHE A 29 16.29 -9.09 28.48
N GLN A 30 16.43 -10.31 27.94
CA GLN A 30 16.28 -10.61 26.52
C GLN A 30 15.19 -11.66 26.29
N LEU A 31 14.48 -11.54 25.17
CA LEU A 31 13.49 -12.52 24.76
C LEU A 31 14.14 -13.79 24.21
N GLY A 32 13.60 -14.93 24.62
CA GLY A 32 13.91 -16.21 23.99
C GLY A 32 13.46 -16.24 22.53
N ALA A 33 14.12 -17.08 21.73
CA ALA A 33 13.81 -17.26 20.31
C ALA A 33 12.36 -17.73 20.07
N ASP A 34 11.76 -18.39 21.05
CA ASP A 34 10.39 -18.89 21.07
C ASP A 34 9.34 -17.77 21.20
N LEU A 35 9.49 -16.89 22.18
CA LEU A 35 8.60 -15.73 22.34
C LEU A 35 8.76 -14.77 21.17
N LEU A 36 10.00 -14.55 20.71
CA LEU A 36 10.27 -13.72 19.56
C LEU A 36 9.62 -14.29 18.29
N PHE A 37 9.68 -15.61 18.09
CA PHE A 37 9.04 -16.28 16.96
C PHE A 37 7.53 -16.06 16.95
N TRP A 38 6.83 -16.29 18.07
CA TRP A 38 5.38 -16.11 18.15
C TRP A 38 4.95 -14.66 17.96
N HIS A 39 5.71 -13.71 18.52
CA HIS A 39 5.48 -12.29 18.27
C HIS A 39 5.66 -11.96 16.78
N GLN A 40 6.76 -12.38 16.15
CA GLN A 40 7.00 -12.09 14.74
C GLN A 40 5.94 -12.73 13.83
N TYR A 41 5.48 -13.94 14.15
CA TYR A 41 4.44 -14.61 13.38
C TYR A 41 3.09 -13.89 13.52
N SER A 42 2.70 -13.47 14.71
CA SER A 42 1.46 -12.70 14.90
C SER A 42 1.48 -11.36 14.16
N GLN A 43 2.61 -10.66 14.15
CA GLN A 43 2.77 -9.42 13.38
C GLN A 43 2.70 -9.65 11.86
N ALA A 44 3.25 -10.77 11.36
CA ALA A 44 3.14 -11.13 9.95
C ALA A 44 1.66 -11.38 9.54
N LEU A 45 0.88 -12.03 10.42
CA LEU A 45 -0.54 -12.27 10.19
C LEU A 45 -1.38 -10.99 10.19
N LYS A 46 -1.03 -10.00 11.03
CA LYS A 46 -1.72 -8.70 11.04
C LYS A 46 -1.79 -8.08 9.64
N GLY A 47 -0.70 -8.13 8.88
CA GLY A 47 -0.66 -7.59 7.52
C GLY A 47 -1.56 -8.35 6.53
N ILE A 48 -1.90 -9.60 6.81
CA ILE A 48 -2.81 -10.43 6.00
C ILE A 48 -4.26 -10.17 6.41
N ILE A 49 -4.53 -10.08 7.71
CA ILE A 49 -5.87 -9.82 8.26
C ILE A 49 -6.35 -8.41 7.90
N VAL A 50 -5.49 -7.38 8.01
CA VAL A 50 -5.84 -5.99 7.65
C VAL A 50 -6.16 -5.82 6.16
N LYS A 51 -5.69 -6.75 5.32
CA LYS A 51 -5.93 -6.80 3.88
C LYS A 51 -7.13 -7.68 3.49
N ASP A 52 -7.93 -8.10 4.47
CA ASP A 52 -9.10 -8.96 4.28
C ASP A 52 -8.81 -10.24 3.45
N GLN A 53 -7.60 -10.79 3.57
CA GLN A 53 -7.15 -11.97 2.81
C GLN A 53 -7.63 -13.28 3.46
N TYR A 54 -8.91 -13.33 3.81
CA TYR A 54 -9.55 -14.48 4.45
C TYR A 54 -11.02 -14.60 4.00
N ILE A 55 -11.57 -15.80 4.15
CA ILE A 55 -12.94 -16.12 3.73
C ILE A 55 -13.71 -16.84 4.83
N PRO A 56 -15.06 -16.76 4.85
CA PRO A 56 -15.87 -17.64 5.68
C PRO A 56 -15.69 -19.09 5.25
N ALA A 57 -15.60 -19.97 6.24
CA ALA A 57 -15.30 -21.38 6.05
C ALA A 57 -16.31 -22.28 6.77
N LEU A 58 -16.51 -23.47 6.19
CA LEU A 58 -17.24 -24.56 6.83
C LEU A 58 -16.26 -25.71 7.06
N LYS A 59 -15.94 -25.98 8.33
CA LYS A 59 -15.03 -27.07 8.72
C LYS A 59 -15.84 -28.35 8.92
N TYR A 60 -15.53 -29.38 8.15
CA TYR A 60 -16.15 -30.69 8.25
C TYR A 60 -15.41 -31.58 9.24
N GLN A 61 -16.13 -32.10 10.22
CA GLN A 61 -15.63 -33.07 11.19
C GLN A 61 -16.43 -34.37 11.08
N ALA A 62 -15.74 -35.46 10.74
CA ALA A 62 -16.34 -36.79 10.78
C ALA A 62 -16.37 -37.29 12.23
N ILE A 63 -17.56 -37.62 12.73
CA ILE A 63 -17.71 -38.27 14.03
C ILE A 63 -17.63 -39.77 13.80
N SER A 64 -16.54 -40.38 14.26
CA SER A 64 -16.44 -41.83 14.32
C SER A 64 -17.28 -42.34 15.50
N SER A 65 -18.41 -42.98 15.21
CA SER A 65 -19.15 -43.72 16.24
C SER A 65 -18.29 -44.88 16.73
N THR A 66 -17.96 -44.93 18.02
CA THR A 66 -17.37 -46.13 18.62
C THR A 66 -18.38 -47.28 18.52
N PRO A 67 -17.96 -48.49 18.09
CA PRO A 67 -18.89 -49.60 17.91
C PRO A 67 -19.34 -50.10 19.29
N THR A 68 -20.48 -49.61 19.76
CA THR A 68 -21.17 -50.20 20.91
C THR A 68 -21.82 -51.52 20.47
N LYS A 69 -21.53 -52.58 21.23
CA LYS A 69 -22.03 -53.95 21.00
C LYS A 69 -23.55 -54.04 21.27
N SER A 70 -24.39 -53.41 20.46
CA SER A 70 -25.80 -53.77 20.40
C SER A 70 -26.49 -53.28 19.12
N LYS A 71 -26.99 -54.26 18.36
CA LYS A 71 -28.10 -54.21 17.38
C LYS A 71 -28.06 -53.13 16.28
N ARG A 72 -27.83 -53.63 15.04
CA ARG A 72 -28.33 -53.11 13.74
C ARG A 72 -28.83 -51.65 13.77
N ALA A 73 -27.90 -50.71 13.86
CA ALA A 73 -28.14 -49.34 13.41
C ALA A 73 -27.46 -49.19 12.04
N LYS A 74 -28.19 -48.62 11.08
CA LYS A 74 -27.68 -48.24 9.75
C LYS A 74 -26.37 -47.44 9.96
N ASN A 75 -25.28 -47.84 9.30
CA ASN A 75 -24.04 -47.04 9.25
C ASN A 75 -24.34 -45.72 8.52
N SER A 76 -24.92 -44.73 9.21
CA SER A 76 -24.89 -43.34 8.76
C SER A 76 -23.65 -42.72 9.38
N SER A 77 -22.67 -42.33 8.56
CA SER A 77 -21.57 -41.49 9.00
C SER A 77 -22.13 -40.20 9.60
N SER A 78 -22.05 -40.05 10.91
CA SER A 78 -22.36 -38.80 11.60
C SER A 78 -21.25 -37.78 11.31
N PHE A 79 -21.64 -36.55 10.97
CA PHE A 79 -20.72 -35.45 10.72
C PHE A 79 -21.18 -34.19 11.45
N GLU A 80 -20.24 -33.31 11.74
CA GLU A 80 -20.49 -31.95 12.22
C GLU A 80 -19.85 -30.95 11.25
N LEU A 81 -20.57 -29.86 11.01
CA LEU A 81 -20.08 -28.71 10.24
C LEU A 81 -19.96 -27.54 11.21
N HIS A 82 -18.76 -26.95 11.27
CA HIS A 82 -18.50 -25.78 12.11
C HIS A 82 -18.24 -24.55 11.23
N PRO A 83 -18.98 -23.45 11.45
CA PRO A 83 -18.64 -22.17 10.83
C PRO A 83 -17.31 -21.69 11.39
N ALA A 84 -16.44 -21.20 10.51
CA ALA A 84 -15.10 -20.75 10.85
C ALA A 84 -14.63 -19.68 9.85
N TRP A 85 -13.40 -19.22 10.03
CA TRP A 85 -12.72 -18.36 9.06
C TRP A 85 -11.44 -19.05 8.59
N GLU A 86 -11.13 -18.91 7.31
CA GLU A 86 -9.93 -19.48 6.69
C GLU A 86 -9.15 -18.38 5.97
N LEU A 87 -7.85 -18.24 6.28
CA LEU A 87 -6.96 -17.38 5.51
C LEU A 87 -6.69 -18.02 4.15
N LEU A 88 -6.88 -17.26 3.08
CA LEU A 88 -6.73 -17.75 1.71
C LEU A 88 -5.99 -16.72 0.85
N SER A 89 -4.67 -16.82 0.84
CA SER A 89 -3.81 -16.02 -0.04
C SER A 89 -2.45 -16.67 -0.27
N ASP A 90 -1.83 -16.39 -1.43
CA ASP A 90 -0.47 -16.86 -1.73
C ASP A 90 0.57 -16.26 -0.77
N THR A 91 0.34 -15.02 -0.31
CA THR A 91 1.12 -14.33 0.73
C THR A 91 1.06 -15.07 2.07
N TYR A 92 -0.11 -15.60 2.43
CA TYR A 92 -0.26 -16.42 3.63
C TYR A 92 0.48 -17.75 3.51
N GLU A 93 0.32 -18.48 2.41
CA GLU A 93 1.00 -19.78 2.22
C GLU A 93 2.52 -19.64 2.15
N THR A 94 3.04 -18.61 1.48
CA THR A 94 4.49 -18.30 1.49
C THR A 94 5.00 -17.89 2.87
N THR A 95 4.21 -17.12 3.63
CA THR A 95 4.52 -16.77 5.02
C THR A 95 4.55 -18.03 5.88
N LEU A 96 3.56 -18.91 5.76
CA LEU A 96 3.47 -20.17 6.49
C LEU A 96 4.71 -21.04 6.27
N GLN A 97 5.12 -21.24 5.01
CA GLN A 97 6.33 -22.00 4.66
C GLN A 97 7.60 -21.41 5.26
N ARG A 98 7.74 -20.07 5.21
CA ARG A 98 8.90 -19.36 5.78
C ARG A 98 8.98 -19.57 7.30
N TYR A 99 7.87 -19.45 8.02
CA TYR A 99 7.84 -19.59 9.47
C TYR A 99 7.91 -21.06 9.90
N ASP A 100 7.38 -22.01 9.14
CA ASP A 100 7.54 -23.45 9.37
C ASP A 100 9.03 -23.85 9.39
N ALA A 101 9.79 -23.38 8.39
CA ALA A 101 11.23 -23.61 8.31
C ALA A 101 11.99 -22.99 9.50
N ALA A 102 11.59 -21.79 9.94
CA ALA A 102 12.23 -21.05 11.02
C ALA A 102 11.79 -21.44 12.44
N MET A 103 10.73 -22.25 12.59
CA MET A 103 10.09 -22.51 13.89
C MET A 103 11.03 -23.25 14.88
N PRO A 104 11.32 -22.64 16.05
CA PRO A 104 12.05 -23.30 17.12
C PRO A 104 11.30 -24.54 17.64
N GLY A 105 12.05 -25.60 17.97
CA GLY A 105 11.45 -26.87 18.41
C GLY A 105 10.59 -26.75 19.67
N VAL A 106 10.93 -25.84 20.58
CA VAL A 106 10.16 -25.60 21.82
C VAL A 106 8.78 -25.02 21.56
N CYS A 107 8.58 -24.25 20.48
CA CYS A 107 7.28 -23.69 20.12
C CYS A 107 6.24 -24.77 19.79
N ARG A 108 6.68 -26.00 19.51
CA ARG A 108 5.82 -27.14 19.20
C ARG A 108 5.26 -27.82 20.45
N ALA A 109 5.78 -27.49 21.62
CA ALA A 109 5.36 -28.12 22.86
C ALA A 109 3.99 -27.59 23.29
N GLY A 110 3.08 -28.51 23.59
CA GLY A 110 1.82 -28.15 24.22
C GLY A 110 1.06 -29.36 24.77
N LEU A 111 -0.14 -29.09 25.27
CA LEU A 111 -0.99 -30.05 25.97
C LEU A 111 -2.29 -30.23 25.20
N ASN A 112 -2.55 -31.44 24.70
CA ASN A 112 -3.86 -31.80 24.12
C ASN A 112 -4.90 -32.14 25.21
N SER A 113 -4.43 -32.60 26.35
CA SER A 113 -5.19 -32.93 27.56
C SER A 113 -4.26 -32.69 28.76
N PRO A 114 -4.77 -32.40 29.97
CA PRO A 114 -3.96 -32.20 31.17
C PRO A 114 -2.83 -33.22 31.38
N ASP A 115 -3.02 -34.47 30.92
CA ASP A 115 -2.07 -35.57 31.09
C ASP A 115 -1.25 -35.92 29.81
N SER A 116 -1.45 -35.19 28.70
CA SER A 116 -0.89 -35.50 27.38
C SER A 116 0.04 -34.39 26.90
N VAL A 117 1.33 -34.51 27.23
CA VAL A 117 2.39 -33.69 26.64
C VAL A 117 2.71 -34.22 25.24
N ALA A 118 2.58 -33.37 24.23
CA ALA A 118 2.91 -33.71 22.85
C ALA A 118 3.70 -32.59 22.16
N LEU A 119 4.51 -32.97 21.17
CA LEU A 119 5.08 -32.03 20.22
C LEU A 119 4.19 -32.03 18.98
N PHE A 120 3.54 -30.90 18.71
CA PHE A 120 2.70 -30.75 17.54
C PHE A 120 3.52 -30.68 16.26
N ASP A 121 2.90 -31.03 15.14
CA ASP A 121 3.45 -30.73 13.83
C ASP A 121 3.44 -29.22 13.59
N LYS A 122 4.49 -28.72 12.94
CA LYS A 122 4.74 -27.28 12.78
C LYS A 122 3.65 -26.61 11.94
N GLU A 123 3.47 -27.04 10.69
CA GLU A 123 2.51 -26.45 9.76
C GLU A 123 1.06 -26.45 10.31
N PRO A 124 0.49 -27.57 10.82
CA PRO A 124 -0.85 -27.56 11.38
C PRO A 124 -0.99 -26.64 12.60
N LEU A 125 0.03 -26.56 13.45
CA LEU A 125 0.03 -25.68 14.61
C LEU A 125 0.02 -24.20 14.21
N LEU A 126 0.85 -23.82 13.24
CA LEU A 126 0.87 -22.45 12.71
C LEU A 126 -0.44 -22.07 12.04
N ARG A 127 -1.01 -22.99 11.24
CA ARG A 127 -2.32 -22.79 10.60
C ARG A 127 -3.43 -22.64 11.63
N HIS A 128 -3.45 -23.51 12.64
CA HIS A 128 -4.42 -23.43 13.73
C HIS A 128 -4.30 -22.13 14.52
N PHE A 129 -3.08 -21.72 14.88
CA PHE A 129 -2.83 -20.43 15.52
C PHE A 129 -3.37 -19.26 14.69
N SER A 130 -3.14 -19.28 13.38
CA SER A 130 -3.62 -18.22 12.47
C SER A 130 -5.13 -18.17 12.40
N GLU A 131 -5.79 -19.34 12.34
CA GLU A 131 -7.25 -19.45 12.35
C GLU A 131 -7.85 -18.97 13.67
N CYS A 132 -7.26 -19.31 14.82
CA CYS A 132 -7.67 -18.81 16.12
C CYS A 132 -7.51 -17.30 16.25
N LEU A 133 -6.37 -16.76 15.82
CA LEU A 133 -6.12 -15.31 15.85
C LEU A 133 -7.16 -14.57 15.00
N LEU A 134 -7.42 -15.04 13.79
CA LEU A 134 -8.44 -14.45 12.92
C LEU A 134 -9.84 -14.55 13.54
N HIS A 135 -10.17 -15.71 14.10
CA HIS A 135 -11.44 -15.93 14.78
C HIS A 135 -11.65 -14.93 15.92
N ASP A 136 -10.65 -14.74 16.79
CA ASP A 136 -10.72 -13.81 17.92
C ASP A 136 -10.87 -12.36 17.44
N VAL A 137 -10.14 -11.97 16.38
CA VAL A 137 -10.26 -10.63 15.78
C VAL A 137 -11.66 -10.39 15.24
N VAL A 138 -12.21 -11.32 14.45
CA VAL A 138 -13.53 -11.13 13.82
C VAL A 138 -14.64 -11.15 14.87
N THR A 139 -14.63 -12.12 15.78
CA THR A 139 -15.68 -12.27 16.80
C THR A 139 -15.63 -11.21 17.89
N GLY A 140 -14.44 -10.65 18.16
CA GLY A 140 -14.24 -9.51 19.06
C GLY A 140 -14.57 -8.15 18.44
N THR A 141 -14.76 -8.06 17.11
CA THR A 141 -15.07 -6.81 16.42
C THR A 141 -16.56 -6.44 16.59
N PRO A 142 -16.89 -5.23 17.06
CA PRO A 142 -18.28 -4.80 17.18
C PRO A 142 -18.87 -4.45 15.80
N PHE A 143 -20.01 -5.07 15.47
CA PHE A 143 -20.77 -4.77 14.26
C PHE A 143 -22.05 -3.98 14.56
N THR A 144 -22.54 -3.24 13.56
CA THR A 144 -23.79 -2.46 13.70
C THR A 144 -25.02 -3.36 13.51
N ALA A 145 -26.13 -3.03 14.17
CA ALA A 145 -27.38 -3.78 14.01
C ALA A 145 -27.88 -3.84 12.55
N LYS A 146 -27.58 -2.80 11.75
CA LYS A 146 -27.90 -2.79 10.31
C LYS A 146 -27.11 -3.85 9.56
N PHE A 147 -25.83 -4.01 9.87
CA PHE A 147 -25.00 -5.06 9.28
C PHE A 147 -25.48 -6.45 9.69
N ASP A 148 -25.80 -6.66 10.98
CA ASP A 148 -26.34 -7.93 11.48
C ASP A 148 -27.60 -8.36 10.73
N GLN A 149 -28.49 -7.41 10.44
CA GLN A 149 -29.71 -7.67 9.65
C GLN A 149 -29.39 -8.04 8.21
N GLN A 150 -28.35 -7.47 7.59
CA GLN A 150 -27.93 -7.79 6.23
C GLN A 150 -27.37 -9.20 6.09
N ILE A 151 -26.64 -9.68 7.10
CA ILE A 151 -26.02 -11.00 7.08
C ILE A 151 -26.89 -12.09 7.74
N ALA A 152 -28.03 -11.73 8.33
CA ALA A 152 -28.92 -12.65 9.01
C ALA A 152 -29.32 -13.85 8.14
N GLY A 153 -29.22 -15.07 8.69
CA GLY A 153 -29.55 -16.31 7.98
C GLY A 153 -28.53 -16.73 6.92
N THR A 154 -27.36 -16.09 6.87
CA THR A 154 -26.23 -16.48 6.00
C THR A 154 -25.13 -17.17 6.80
N LEU A 155 -24.22 -17.86 6.10
CA LEU A 155 -23.00 -18.42 6.69
C LEU A 155 -22.16 -17.37 7.42
N LEU A 156 -22.14 -16.11 6.95
CA LEU A 156 -21.38 -15.04 7.57
C LEU A 156 -21.85 -14.77 9.00
N TYR A 157 -23.17 -14.77 9.23
CA TYR A 157 -23.72 -14.57 10.56
C TYR A 157 -23.31 -15.69 11.53
N GLU A 158 -23.27 -16.94 11.06
CA GLU A 158 -22.79 -18.08 11.85
C GLU A 158 -21.29 -17.99 12.13
N CYS A 159 -20.49 -17.47 11.19
CA CYS A 159 -19.05 -17.28 11.37
C CYS A 159 -18.70 -16.11 12.30
N VAL A 160 -19.51 -15.04 12.32
CA VAL A 160 -19.33 -13.89 13.23
C VAL A 160 -19.84 -14.19 14.64
N TYR A 161 -20.93 -14.97 14.77
CA TYR A 161 -21.57 -15.29 16.04
C TYR A 161 -21.61 -16.80 16.32
N PRO A 162 -20.45 -17.47 16.43
CA PRO A 162 -20.36 -18.93 16.55
C PRO A 162 -20.97 -19.48 17.85
N TYR A 163 -21.03 -18.67 18.89
CA TYR A 163 -21.58 -19.04 20.21
C TYR A 163 -23.09 -18.83 20.33
N ARG A 164 -23.72 -18.17 19.35
CA ARG A 164 -25.19 -18.16 19.29
C ARG A 164 -25.62 -19.54 18.79
N PRO A 165 -26.68 -20.13 19.35
CA PRO A 165 -27.06 -21.51 19.05
C PRO A 165 -27.40 -21.67 17.56
N ALA A 166 -26.41 -22.08 16.77
CA ALA A 166 -26.61 -22.68 15.47
C ALA A 166 -27.04 -24.12 15.72
N LEU A 167 -28.19 -24.51 15.19
CA LEU A 167 -28.65 -25.90 15.24
C LEU A 167 -27.54 -26.79 14.64
N PRO A 168 -27.10 -27.87 15.30
CA PRO A 168 -26.14 -28.79 14.70
C PRO A 168 -26.71 -29.28 13.37
N GLN A 169 -26.10 -28.83 12.27
CA GLN A 169 -26.63 -29.03 10.93
C GLN A 169 -26.27 -30.44 10.44
N THR A 170 -26.91 -31.45 11.01
CA THR A 170 -26.77 -32.87 10.66
C THR A 170 -27.70 -33.28 9.49
N SER A 171 -28.18 -32.30 8.72
CA SER A 171 -29.16 -32.53 7.64
C SER A 171 -28.49 -32.67 6.28
N ASP A 172 -29.14 -33.39 5.35
CA ASP A 172 -28.69 -33.49 3.95
C ASP A 172 -28.54 -32.12 3.28
N LYS A 173 -29.38 -31.14 3.67
CA LYS A 173 -29.28 -29.75 3.19
C LYS A 173 -27.96 -29.09 3.58
N ALA A 174 -27.48 -29.34 4.80
CA ALA A 174 -26.20 -28.80 5.27
C ALA A 174 -25.01 -29.38 4.50
N LEU A 175 -25.12 -30.65 4.10
CA LEU A 175 -24.12 -31.30 3.25
C LEU A 175 -24.13 -30.73 1.82
N GLU A 176 -25.31 -30.40 1.29
CA GLU A 176 -25.45 -29.66 0.02
C GLU A 176 -24.83 -28.26 0.11
N ASP A 177 -25.15 -27.52 1.16
CA ASP A 177 -24.57 -26.18 1.42
C ASP A 177 -23.04 -26.26 1.54
N TYR A 178 -22.51 -27.28 2.23
CA TYR A 178 -21.07 -27.54 2.30
C TYR A 178 -20.45 -27.85 0.93
N ARG A 179 -21.14 -28.63 0.07
CA ARG A 179 -20.68 -28.91 -1.30
C ARG A 179 -20.69 -27.65 -2.17
N HIS A 180 -21.70 -26.80 -2.03
CA HIS A 180 -21.75 -25.51 -2.70
C HIS A 180 -20.60 -24.59 -2.25
N TRP A 181 -20.35 -24.53 -0.94
CA TRP A 181 -19.21 -23.82 -0.39
C TRP A 181 -17.87 -24.35 -0.90
N LEU A 182 -17.67 -25.68 -0.96
CA LEU A 182 -16.46 -26.28 -1.51
C LEU A 182 -16.22 -25.90 -2.97
N ALA A 183 -17.27 -25.92 -3.79
CA ALA A 183 -17.18 -25.51 -5.19
C ALA A 183 -16.83 -24.01 -5.31
N TRP A 184 -17.45 -23.16 -4.50
CA TRP A 184 -17.14 -21.74 -4.42
C TRP A 184 -15.70 -21.48 -3.99
N ARG A 185 -15.24 -22.08 -2.89
CA ARG A 185 -13.85 -22.00 -2.41
C ARG A 185 -12.86 -22.46 -3.47
N ALA A 186 -13.11 -23.61 -4.11
CA ALA A 186 -12.24 -24.11 -5.16
C ALA A 186 -12.17 -23.18 -6.38
N ASN A 187 -13.25 -22.48 -6.71
CA ASN A 187 -13.25 -21.49 -7.78
C ASN A 187 -12.48 -20.22 -7.40
N LEU A 188 -12.58 -19.77 -6.15
CA LEU A 188 -11.78 -18.64 -5.63
C LEU A 188 -10.29 -18.95 -5.69
N THR A 189 -9.86 -20.09 -5.14
CA THR A 189 -8.44 -20.49 -5.16
C THR A 189 -7.96 -20.71 -6.60
N ARG A 190 -8.75 -21.37 -7.45
CA ARG A 190 -8.33 -21.67 -8.84
C ARG A 190 -8.25 -20.42 -9.72
N ALA A 191 -9.09 -19.42 -9.50
CA ALA A 191 -8.97 -18.14 -10.20
C ALA A 191 -7.64 -17.44 -9.86
N HIS A 192 -7.17 -17.55 -8.62
CA HIS A 192 -5.92 -16.93 -8.16
C HIS A 192 -4.68 -17.78 -8.49
N THR A 193 -4.76 -19.10 -8.40
CA THR A 193 -3.60 -20.00 -8.55
C THR A 193 -3.48 -20.62 -9.95
N GLY A 194 -4.59 -20.75 -10.69
CA GLY A 194 -4.65 -21.44 -11.98
C GLY A 194 -4.57 -20.55 -13.22
N ALA A 195 -4.81 -19.24 -13.08
CA ALA A 195 -4.63 -18.28 -14.16
C ALA A 195 -3.13 -17.95 -14.33
N GLY A 196 -2.61 -18.09 -15.56
CA GLY A 196 -1.23 -17.70 -15.89
C GLY A 196 -1.05 -16.18 -16.01
N PHE A 197 -2.01 -15.40 -15.52
CA PHE A 197 -2.09 -13.96 -15.70
C PHE A 197 -2.68 -13.26 -14.47
N THR A 198 -2.36 -11.98 -14.34
CA THR A 198 -3.00 -11.04 -13.43
C THR A 198 -3.88 -10.11 -14.25
N LEU A 199 -5.15 -9.96 -13.88
CA LEU A 199 -6.05 -8.99 -14.52
C LEU A 199 -5.66 -7.58 -14.07
N CYS A 200 -5.62 -6.65 -15.03
CA CYS A 200 -5.18 -5.29 -14.84
C CYS A 200 -6.27 -4.29 -15.26
N PHE A 201 -6.47 -3.26 -14.46
CA PHE A 201 -7.37 -2.14 -14.74
C PHE A 201 -6.55 -0.89 -14.98
N ARG A 202 -6.62 -0.32 -16.19
CA ARG A 202 -5.93 0.94 -16.52
C ARG A 202 -6.95 2.03 -16.68
N LEU A 203 -6.89 3.05 -15.82
CA LEU A 203 -7.70 4.24 -15.97
C LEU A 203 -7.01 5.19 -16.94
N GLU A 204 -7.68 5.47 -18.05
CA GLU A 204 -7.32 6.51 -19.02
C GLU A 204 -8.06 7.79 -18.70
N GLU A 205 -7.34 8.90 -18.79
CA GLU A 205 -7.85 10.23 -18.46
C GLU A 205 -8.76 10.79 -19.55
N ALA A 206 -9.76 11.55 -19.13
CA ALA A 206 -10.69 12.20 -20.04
C ALA A 206 -10.02 13.34 -20.84
N SER A 207 -10.48 13.52 -22.06
CA SER A 207 -10.06 14.61 -22.95
C SER A 207 -10.59 15.96 -22.47
N PRO A 208 -9.87 17.09 -22.69
CA PRO A 208 -10.36 18.44 -22.36
C PRO A 208 -11.72 18.80 -22.99
N ALA A 209 -12.07 18.16 -24.11
CA ALA A 209 -13.32 18.40 -24.81
C ALA A 209 -14.53 17.72 -24.16
N ASP A 210 -14.29 16.68 -23.35
CA ASP A 210 -15.34 15.87 -22.72
C ASP A 210 -14.85 15.35 -21.36
N ILE A 211 -15.08 16.16 -20.32
CA ILE A 211 -14.57 15.94 -18.96
C ILE A 211 -15.11 14.67 -18.29
N ASP A 212 -16.21 14.13 -18.79
CA ASP A 212 -16.88 12.94 -18.24
C ASP A 212 -16.57 11.67 -19.05
N ASN A 213 -15.65 11.73 -20.01
CA ASN A 213 -15.27 10.57 -20.82
C ASN A 213 -14.02 9.88 -20.28
N TRP A 214 -14.09 9.36 -19.05
CA TRP A 214 -13.03 8.52 -18.49
C TRP A 214 -13.22 7.08 -18.93
N GLN A 215 -12.12 6.37 -19.18
CA GLN A 215 -12.18 4.98 -19.64
C GLN A 215 -11.35 4.07 -18.75
N LEU A 216 -11.98 3.02 -18.23
CA LEU A 216 -11.31 1.95 -17.51
C LEU A 216 -11.07 0.78 -18.46
N HIS A 217 -9.84 0.63 -18.95
CA HIS A 217 -9.44 -0.44 -19.85
C HIS A 217 -9.10 -1.71 -19.08
N PHE A 218 -9.47 -2.86 -19.65
CA PHE A 218 -9.10 -4.16 -19.14
C PHE A 218 -7.87 -4.69 -19.89
N LEU A 219 -6.88 -5.11 -19.13
CA LEU A 219 -5.66 -5.73 -19.64
C LEU A 219 -5.33 -6.98 -18.83
N VAL A 220 -4.46 -7.83 -19.35
CA VAL A 220 -3.86 -8.93 -18.59
C VAL A 220 -2.35 -8.83 -18.64
N ALA A 221 -1.68 -9.11 -17.51
CA ALA A 221 -0.23 -9.21 -17.43
C ALA A 221 0.16 -10.67 -17.16
N ALA A 222 1.22 -11.17 -17.79
CA ALA A 222 1.65 -12.54 -17.57
C ALA A 222 2.26 -12.68 -16.18
N ARG A 223 1.89 -13.74 -15.45
CA ARG A 223 2.34 -13.93 -14.05
C ARG A 223 3.86 -14.15 -13.94
N ASN A 224 4.45 -14.77 -14.97
CA ASN A 224 5.89 -15.04 -15.03
C ASN A 224 6.70 -13.85 -15.58
N ASP A 225 6.03 -12.91 -16.27
CA ASP A 225 6.64 -11.71 -16.84
C ASP A 225 5.63 -10.55 -16.81
N PRO A 226 5.60 -9.78 -15.71
CA PRO A 226 4.66 -8.66 -15.56
C PRO A 226 4.82 -7.53 -16.59
N SER A 227 5.94 -7.51 -17.33
CA SER A 227 6.15 -6.55 -18.42
C SER A 227 5.34 -6.91 -19.67
N LEU A 228 5.04 -8.21 -19.87
CA LEU A 228 4.22 -8.72 -20.95
C LEU A 228 2.74 -8.46 -20.63
N LYS A 229 2.20 -7.40 -21.22
CA LYS A 229 0.79 -6.99 -21.09
C LYS A 229 0.05 -7.18 -22.40
N LEU A 230 -1.22 -7.57 -22.30
CA LEU A 230 -2.14 -7.69 -23.43
C LEU A 230 -3.40 -6.87 -23.14
N SER A 231 -3.68 -5.88 -24.00
CA SER A 231 -4.94 -5.14 -23.96
C SER A 231 -6.09 -6.01 -24.48
N LEU A 232 -7.23 -6.03 -23.77
CA LEU A 232 -8.39 -6.78 -24.26
C LEU A 232 -9.01 -6.14 -25.50
N ASP A 233 -8.94 -4.82 -25.65
CA ASP A 233 -9.37 -4.13 -26.89
C ASP A 233 -8.59 -4.61 -28.11
N GLU A 234 -7.26 -4.75 -27.99
CA GLU A 234 -6.44 -5.30 -29.06
C GLU A 234 -6.72 -6.79 -29.28
N TYR A 235 -6.85 -7.56 -28.19
CA TYR A 235 -7.10 -8.99 -28.24
C TYR A 235 -8.37 -9.34 -29.02
N TRP A 236 -9.49 -8.65 -28.75
CA TRP A 236 -10.76 -8.96 -29.41
C TRP A 236 -10.78 -8.56 -30.89
N ARG A 237 -9.98 -7.58 -31.31
CA ARG A 237 -9.80 -7.20 -32.72
C ARG A 237 -8.99 -8.25 -33.52
N LEU A 238 -8.26 -9.14 -32.86
CA LEU A 238 -7.45 -10.16 -33.52
C LEU A 238 -8.30 -11.28 -34.12
N ASN A 239 -7.81 -11.83 -35.24
CA ASN A 239 -8.39 -13.05 -35.82
C ASN A 239 -8.19 -14.26 -34.87
N PRO A 240 -8.98 -15.34 -35.00
CA PRO A 240 -8.94 -16.48 -34.08
C PRO A 240 -7.57 -17.15 -33.93
N LYS A 241 -6.77 -17.22 -35.01
CA LYS A 241 -5.42 -17.81 -34.96
C LYS A 241 -4.45 -16.95 -34.16
N SER A 242 -4.49 -15.64 -34.38
CA SER A 242 -3.68 -14.67 -33.64
C SER A 242 -4.10 -14.57 -32.18
N ARG A 243 -5.40 -14.65 -31.86
CA ARG A 243 -5.90 -14.74 -30.47
C ARG A 243 -5.34 -15.95 -29.73
N ALA A 244 -5.40 -17.12 -30.37
CA ALA A 244 -4.84 -18.33 -29.77
C ALA A 244 -3.33 -18.22 -29.52
N ALA A 245 -2.58 -17.52 -30.37
CA ALA A 245 -1.16 -17.26 -30.17
C ALA A 245 -0.90 -16.25 -29.04
N ALA A 246 -1.64 -15.14 -29.00
CA ALA A 246 -1.54 -14.10 -27.98
C ALA A 246 -1.93 -14.61 -26.59
N ALA A 247 -2.87 -15.56 -26.48
CA ALA A 247 -3.30 -16.14 -25.21
C ALA A 247 -2.30 -17.16 -24.61
N ARG A 248 -1.36 -17.71 -25.40
CA ARG A 248 -0.43 -18.77 -24.94
C ARG A 248 0.34 -18.43 -23.65
N PRO A 249 0.90 -17.21 -23.49
CA PRO A 249 1.68 -16.86 -22.29
C PRO A 249 0.83 -16.80 -21.02
N PHE A 250 -0.49 -16.64 -21.15
CA PHE A 250 -1.42 -16.41 -20.05
C PHE A 250 -2.11 -17.71 -19.55
N GLY A 251 -1.73 -18.87 -20.11
CA GLY A 251 -2.18 -20.19 -19.65
C GLY A 251 -3.27 -20.84 -20.49
N LYS A 252 -3.76 -21.99 -20.02
CA LYS A 252 -4.83 -22.75 -20.69
C LYS A 252 -6.20 -22.15 -20.37
N ASP A 253 -7.16 -22.32 -21.28
CA ASP A 253 -8.54 -21.82 -21.15
C ASP A 253 -8.61 -20.32 -20.80
N PHE A 254 -7.73 -19.52 -21.41
CA PHE A 254 -7.55 -18.09 -21.12
C PHE A 254 -8.87 -17.31 -21.07
N GLU A 255 -9.69 -17.36 -22.12
CA GLU A 255 -10.95 -16.59 -22.20
C GLU A 255 -11.93 -16.97 -21.07
N LYS A 256 -12.03 -18.26 -20.70
CA LYS A 256 -12.87 -18.71 -19.58
C LYS A 256 -12.37 -18.15 -18.26
N ASN A 257 -11.07 -18.25 -18.00
CA ASN A 257 -10.46 -17.76 -16.76
C ASN A 257 -10.53 -16.23 -16.69
N LEU A 258 -10.42 -15.54 -17.83
CA LEU A 258 -10.59 -14.10 -17.97
C LEU A 258 -11.99 -13.65 -17.58
N LEU A 259 -13.03 -14.29 -18.13
CA LEU A 259 -14.42 -13.97 -17.80
C LEU A 259 -14.74 -14.25 -16.33
N LEU A 260 -14.21 -15.33 -15.75
CA LEU A 260 -14.33 -15.59 -14.32
C LEU A 260 -13.65 -14.49 -13.49
N ALA A 261 -12.41 -14.11 -13.84
CA ALA A 261 -11.67 -13.07 -13.14
C ALA A 261 -12.37 -11.71 -13.20
N LEU A 262 -12.92 -11.33 -14.36
CA LEU A 262 -13.72 -10.11 -14.52
C LEU A 262 -15.03 -10.18 -13.71
N GLY A 263 -15.72 -11.32 -13.70
CA GLY A 263 -16.92 -11.52 -12.89
C GLY A 263 -16.65 -11.40 -11.39
N TYR A 264 -15.48 -11.86 -10.92
CA TYR A 264 -15.06 -11.63 -9.52
C TYR A 264 -14.72 -10.18 -9.25
N ALA A 265 -13.97 -9.53 -10.14
CA ALA A 265 -13.66 -8.10 -10.01
C ALA A 265 -14.94 -7.26 -9.98
N ALA A 266 -15.97 -7.63 -10.75
CA ALA A 266 -17.26 -6.97 -10.76
C ALA A 266 -18.08 -7.13 -9.46
N ARG A 267 -17.71 -8.07 -8.58
CA ARG A 267 -18.28 -8.15 -7.23
C ARG A 267 -17.63 -7.15 -6.28
N ILE A 268 -16.37 -6.78 -6.54
CA ILE A 268 -15.61 -5.80 -5.76
C ILE A 268 -15.94 -4.39 -6.26
N TYR A 269 -15.90 -4.19 -7.57
CA TYR A 269 -16.23 -2.92 -8.22
C TYR A 269 -17.37 -3.13 -9.24
N PRO A 270 -18.64 -2.88 -8.86
CA PRO A 270 -19.80 -3.16 -9.70
C PRO A 270 -19.78 -2.54 -11.10
N THR A 271 -19.10 -1.42 -11.30
CA THR A 271 -19.03 -0.75 -12.61
C THR A 271 -18.33 -1.58 -13.68
N VAL A 272 -17.56 -2.61 -13.31
CA VAL A 272 -17.01 -3.61 -14.24
C VAL A 272 -18.11 -4.38 -14.99
N TRP A 273 -19.31 -4.53 -14.40
CA TRP A 273 -20.44 -5.19 -15.07
C TRP A 273 -20.82 -4.50 -16.39
N ASN A 274 -20.68 -3.18 -16.46
CA ASN A 274 -20.97 -2.42 -17.68
C ASN A 274 -20.05 -2.84 -18.84
N GLY A 275 -18.80 -3.18 -18.54
CA GLY A 275 -17.83 -3.67 -19.52
C GLY A 275 -18.01 -5.14 -19.91
N LEU A 276 -18.85 -5.89 -19.19
CA LEU A 276 -19.21 -7.29 -19.47
C LEU A 276 -20.54 -7.42 -20.23
N ALA A 277 -21.16 -6.32 -20.65
CA ALA A 277 -22.43 -6.33 -21.36
C ALA A 277 -22.35 -6.90 -22.78
N THR A 278 -21.15 -6.97 -23.37
CA THR A 278 -20.88 -7.50 -24.71
C THR A 278 -20.16 -8.85 -24.63
N ASP A 279 -20.09 -9.56 -25.75
CA ASP A 279 -19.29 -10.78 -25.91
C ASP A 279 -17.77 -10.52 -25.95
N GLN A 280 -17.36 -9.25 -25.93
CA GLN A 280 -15.98 -8.79 -26.05
C GLN A 280 -15.71 -7.70 -24.98
N PRO A 281 -15.41 -8.10 -23.73
CA PRO A 281 -15.17 -7.15 -22.67
C PRO A 281 -13.84 -6.42 -22.89
N THR A 282 -13.91 -5.11 -23.13
CA THR A 282 -12.75 -4.24 -23.37
C THR A 282 -12.50 -3.24 -22.23
N GLY A 283 -13.56 -2.82 -21.54
CA GLY A 283 -13.49 -1.82 -20.49
C GLY A 283 -14.86 -1.22 -20.17
N CYS A 284 -14.90 -0.20 -19.33
CA CYS A 284 -16.12 0.59 -19.07
C CYS A 284 -15.83 2.10 -19.06
N HIS A 285 -16.89 2.88 -19.32
CA HIS A 285 -16.84 4.34 -19.22
C HIS A 285 -17.22 4.76 -17.81
N LEU A 286 -16.54 5.80 -17.31
CA LEU A 286 -16.76 6.39 -16.00
C LEU A 286 -16.97 7.89 -16.18
N THR A 287 -17.87 8.47 -15.38
CA THR A 287 -17.94 9.93 -15.24
C THR A 287 -16.76 10.45 -14.42
N MET A 288 -16.55 11.77 -14.37
CA MET A 288 -15.47 12.34 -13.56
C MET A 288 -15.63 12.01 -12.06
N ASP A 289 -16.86 12.05 -11.54
CA ASP A 289 -17.15 11.70 -10.14
C ASP A 289 -16.87 10.21 -9.86
N GLU A 290 -17.24 9.32 -10.79
CA GLU A 290 -16.98 7.89 -10.68
C GLU A 290 -15.49 7.56 -10.80
N ALA A 291 -14.76 8.26 -11.67
CA ALA A 291 -13.31 8.12 -11.80
C ALA A 291 -12.62 8.58 -10.52
N PHE A 292 -13.05 9.69 -9.91
CA PHE A 292 -12.53 10.14 -8.63
C PHE A 292 -12.79 9.13 -7.50
N ALA A 293 -14.03 8.62 -7.39
CA ALA A 293 -14.38 7.60 -6.41
C ALA A 293 -13.57 6.30 -6.62
N PHE A 294 -13.37 5.89 -7.88
CA PHE A 294 -12.51 4.77 -8.22
C PHE A 294 -11.09 4.99 -7.73
N LEU A 295 -10.51 6.16 -8.02
CA LEU A 295 -9.14 6.51 -7.68
C LEU A 295 -8.90 6.62 -6.16
N LYS A 296 -9.90 7.06 -5.38
CA LYS A 296 -9.81 7.17 -3.92
C LYS A 296 -10.00 5.84 -3.18
N GLU A 297 -10.94 5.02 -3.64
CA GLU A 297 -11.38 3.85 -2.87
C GLU A 297 -11.14 2.56 -3.66
N SER A 298 -11.79 2.43 -4.82
CA SER A 298 -11.88 1.14 -5.52
C SER A 298 -10.55 0.65 -6.10
N ALA A 299 -9.67 1.56 -6.53
CA ALA A 299 -8.36 1.25 -7.09
C ALA A 299 -7.48 0.51 -6.07
N TRP A 300 -7.51 0.94 -4.81
CA TRP A 300 -6.75 0.29 -3.75
C TRP A 300 -7.37 -1.07 -3.37
N VAL A 301 -8.70 -1.15 -3.27
CA VAL A 301 -9.41 -2.40 -2.96
C VAL A 301 -9.17 -3.46 -4.04
N LEU A 302 -9.20 -3.08 -5.32
CA LEU A 302 -8.85 -3.99 -6.42
C LEU A 302 -7.37 -4.40 -6.37
N GLY A 303 -6.48 -3.45 -6.08
CA GLY A 303 -5.05 -3.72 -5.87
C GLY A 303 -4.81 -4.77 -4.79
N ASP A 304 -5.50 -4.63 -3.67
CA ASP A 304 -5.38 -5.51 -2.51
C ASP A 304 -5.98 -6.91 -2.76
N ALA A 305 -7.04 -6.98 -3.57
CA ALA A 305 -7.60 -8.22 -4.09
C ALA A 305 -6.71 -8.93 -5.14
N GLY A 306 -5.49 -8.43 -5.39
CA GLY A 306 -4.51 -9.05 -6.27
C GLY A 306 -4.63 -8.67 -7.75
N TYR A 307 -5.48 -7.70 -8.08
CA TYR A 307 -5.52 -7.11 -9.41
C TYR A 307 -4.45 -6.03 -9.56
N ALA A 308 -3.91 -5.85 -10.76
CA ALA A 308 -3.03 -4.70 -11.01
C ALA A 308 -3.88 -3.48 -11.37
N VAL A 309 -3.61 -2.33 -10.75
CA VAL A 309 -4.30 -1.08 -11.11
C VAL A 309 -3.27 -0.08 -11.60
N ILE A 310 -3.49 0.44 -12.81
CA ILE A 310 -2.65 1.45 -13.44
C ILE A 310 -3.44 2.75 -13.42
N VAL A 311 -2.98 3.69 -12.61
CA VAL A 311 -3.55 5.03 -12.49
C VAL A 311 -2.76 6.02 -13.34
N PRO A 312 -3.35 7.17 -13.71
CA PRO A 312 -2.63 8.24 -14.38
C PRO A 312 -1.45 8.76 -13.55
N ALA A 313 -0.40 9.25 -14.23
CA ALA A 313 0.84 9.68 -13.58
C ALA A 313 0.62 10.81 -12.55
N TRP A 314 -0.32 11.71 -12.79
CA TRP A 314 -0.64 12.81 -11.86
C TRP A 314 -1.33 12.35 -10.56
N TRP A 315 -1.83 11.11 -10.49
CA TRP A 315 -2.44 10.55 -9.27
C TRP A 315 -1.43 9.82 -8.36
N THR A 316 -0.18 9.66 -8.81
CA THR A 316 0.90 9.09 -7.99
C THR A 316 1.24 10.00 -6.81
N PRO A 317 1.90 9.50 -5.74
CA PRO A 317 2.31 10.35 -4.62
C PRO A 317 3.07 11.61 -5.05
N ASP A 318 3.98 11.47 -6.03
CA ASP A 318 4.72 12.60 -6.61
C ASP A 318 3.82 13.52 -7.45
N GLY A 319 2.89 12.93 -8.21
CA GLY A 319 1.93 13.65 -9.05
C GLY A 319 0.86 14.43 -8.29
N ARG A 320 0.51 14.00 -7.06
CA ARG A 320 -0.45 14.72 -6.19
C ARG A 320 0.20 15.89 -5.45
N ARG A 321 1.52 15.85 -5.23
CA ARG A 321 2.30 16.91 -4.55
C ARG A 321 2.70 18.04 -5.50
N ARG A 322 1.79 18.46 -6.38
CA ARG A 322 2.10 19.48 -7.40
C ARG A 322 1.86 20.90 -6.93
N ALA A 323 0.90 21.13 -6.04
CA ALA A 323 0.68 22.45 -5.44
C ALA A 323 1.77 22.70 -4.39
N LYS A 324 2.61 23.71 -4.61
CA LYS A 324 3.73 24.07 -3.73
C LYS A 324 3.89 25.58 -3.63
N VAL A 325 4.61 26.01 -2.61
CA VAL A 325 5.06 27.40 -2.50
C VAL A 325 6.47 27.49 -3.06
N ARG A 326 6.64 28.31 -4.10
CA ARG A 326 7.92 28.56 -4.74
C ARG A 326 8.57 29.81 -4.14
N LEU A 327 9.81 29.69 -3.67
CA LEU A 327 10.60 30.83 -3.19
C LEU A 327 11.53 31.26 -4.29
N LYS A 328 11.29 32.44 -4.85
CA LYS A 328 12.22 33.07 -5.78
C LYS A 328 13.27 33.82 -4.98
N THR A 329 14.51 33.35 -5.02
CA THR A 329 15.62 33.95 -4.27
C THR A 329 16.51 34.77 -5.18
N ALA A 330 16.79 36.02 -4.80
CA ALA A 330 17.75 36.90 -5.48
C ALA A 330 18.83 37.36 -4.50
N MET A 331 20.09 37.37 -4.94
CA MET A 331 21.17 37.94 -4.14
C MET A 331 21.12 39.46 -4.16
N ARG A 332 21.18 40.07 -2.98
CA ARG A 332 21.29 41.52 -2.86
C ARG A 332 22.76 41.89 -2.71
N SER A 333 23.37 42.47 -3.74
CA SER A 333 24.69 43.09 -3.58
C SER A 333 24.55 44.36 -2.72
N PRO A 334 25.39 44.59 -1.69
CA PRO A 334 25.32 45.80 -0.90
C PRO A 334 25.54 47.02 -1.81
N LYS A 335 24.53 47.88 -1.95
CA LYS A 335 24.69 49.17 -2.63
C LYS A 335 25.67 50.02 -1.81
N GLY A 336 26.91 50.12 -2.29
CA GLY A 336 27.89 51.11 -1.78
C GLY A 336 29.28 50.60 -1.43
N ALA A 337 29.60 49.31 -1.57
CA ALA A 337 30.97 48.84 -1.38
C ALA A 337 31.73 48.79 -2.72
N SER A 338 32.71 49.68 -2.87
CA SER A 338 33.71 49.63 -3.93
C SER A 338 34.28 48.21 -4.07
N ALA A 339 34.41 47.75 -5.31
CA ALA A 339 34.96 46.45 -5.69
C ALA A 339 36.47 46.37 -5.35
N THR A 340 36.77 46.22 -4.07
CA THR A 340 38.12 45.98 -3.57
C THR A 340 38.06 44.84 -2.55
N SER A 341 38.43 43.65 -3.04
CA SER A 341 39.01 42.52 -2.28
C SER A 341 38.34 42.13 -0.97
N ASN A 342 37.10 41.63 -0.98
CA ASN A 342 36.56 40.84 0.14
C ASN A 342 35.64 39.73 -0.41
N GLY A 343 35.83 38.51 0.12
CA GLY A 343 35.45 37.23 -0.48
C GLY A 343 33.99 37.09 -0.94
N TYR A 344 33.83 36.42 -2.08
CA TYR A 344 32.54 36.06 -2.68
C TYR A 344 31.74 35.03 -1.85
N PHE A 345 32.32 34.43 -0.79
CA PHE A 345 31.77 33.31 -0.02
C PHE A 345 31.47 33.65 1.45
N SER A 346 30.86 34.81 1.74
CA SER A 346 30.38 35.04 3.10
C SER A 346 29.05 34.32 3.33
N LEU A 347 28.98 33.41 4.32
CA LEU A 347 27.73 32.79 4.78
C LEU A 347 26.72 33.82 5.33
N SER A 348 27.16 35.05 5.60
CA SER A 348 26.33 36.19 5.97
C SER A 348 25.73 36.94 4.77
N THR A 349 25.87 36.42 3.55
CA THR A 349 25.25 37.03 2.35
C THR A 349 23.74 36.99 2.52
N LEU A 350 23.13 38.18 2.49
CA LEU A 350 21.68 38.35 2.59
C LEU A 350 21.04 38.04 1.25
N ILE A 351 20.07 37.13 1.28
CA ILE A 351 19.29 36.71 0.13
C ILE A 351 17.89 37.27 0.33
N SER A 352 17.48 38.13 -0.59
CA SER A 352 16.08 38.52 -0.70
C SER A 352 15.32 37.36 -1.34
N TYR A 353 14.15 37.03 -0.80
CA TYR A 353 13.27 36.06 -1.42
C TYR A 353 11.83 36.54 -1.48
N GLU A 354 11.14 36.05 -2.49
CA GLU A 354 9.73 36.35 -2.76
C GLU A 354 8.96 35.04 -2.81
N TYR A 355 7.88 34.96 -2.04
CA TYR A 355 6.96 33.82 -2.08
C TYR A 355 6.05 33.91 -3.31
N GLN A 356 6.00 32.82 -4.08
CA GLN A 356 5.12 32.67 -5.24
C GLN A 356 4.37 31.34 -5.13
N LEU A 357 3.12 31.32 -5.56
CA LEU A 357 2.37 30.07 -5.65
C LEU A 357 2.76 29.35 -6.95
N SER A 358 3.07 28.05 -6.85
CA SER A 358 3.34 27.20 -8.02
C SER A 358 2.51 25.93 -8.01
N ILE A 359 2.17 25.48 -9.22
CA ILE A 359 1.54 24.18 -9.44
C ILE A 359 2.34 23.42 -10.49
N GLY A 360 2.94 22.31 -10.08
CA GLY A 360 3.74 21.44 -10.95
C GLY A 360 4.93 22.16 -11.57
N GLY A 361 5.61 23.01 -10.80
CA GLY A 361 6.77 23.81 -11.22
C GLY A 361 6.43 25.08 -12.00
N GLN A 362 5.15 25.40 -12.22
CA GLN A 362 4.74 26.63 -12.92
C GLN A 362 4.13 27.65 -11.97
N VAL A 363 4.49 28.92 -12.13
CA VAL A 363 3.94 30.02 -11.33
C VAL A 363 2.46 30.27 -11.69
N VAL A 364 1.65 30.48 -10.66
CA VAL A 364 0.20 30.66 -10.72
C VAL A 364 -0.17 31.98 -10.05
N THR A 365 -1.09 32.74 -10.65
CA THR A 365 -1.56 33.99 -10.04
C THR A 365 -2.54 33.72 -8.90
N GLU A 366 -2.74 34.70 -8.02
CA GLU A 366 -3.74 34.57 -6.94
C GLU A 366 -5.15 34.33 -7.50
N GLU A 367 -5.51 35.00 -8.59
CA GLU A 367 -6.81 34.82 -9.26
C GLU A 367 -6.99 33.40 -9.79
N GLU A 368 -5.97 32.84 -10.45
CA GLU A 368 -5.96 31.45 -10.92
C GLU A 368 -6.05 30.46 -9.74
N TRP A 369 -5.32 30.72 -8.65
CA TRP A 369 -5.35 29.89 -7.45
C TRP A 369 -6.72 29.91 -6.76
N GLN A 370 -7.32 31.09 -6.62
CA GLN A 370 -8.67 31.24 -6.05
C GLN A 370 -9.72 30.55 -6.92
N GLN A 371 -9.59 30.59 -8.25
CA GLN A 371 -10.47 29.84 -9.15
C GLN A 371 -10.36 28.33 -8.92
N LEU A 372 -9.16 27.80 -8.71
CA LEU A 372 -8.94 26.39 -8.38
C LEU A 372 -9.52 26.02 -7.00
N VAL A 373 -9.29 26.84 -5.98
CA VAL A 373 -9.86 26.62 -4.63
C VAL A 373 -11.40 26.64 -4.66
N ASN A 374 -11.98 27.53 -5.47
CA ASN A 374 -13.43 27.66 -5.63
C ASN A 374 -14.05 26.60 -6.56
N ALA A 375 -13.24 25.80 -7.25
CA ALA A 375 -13.73 24.74 -8.12
C ALA A 375 -14.49 23.71 -7.27
N LYS A 376 -15.74 23.43 -7.65
CA LYS A 376 -16.62 22.48 -6.92
C LYS A 376 -16.20 21.02 -7.09
N SER A 377 -15.39 20.72 -8.10
CA SER A 377 -14.88 19.39 -8.38
C SER A 377 -13.56 19.10 -7.63
N PRO A 378 -13.35 17.88 -7.12
CA PRO A 378 -12.08 17.45 -6.57
C PRO A 378 -11.00 17.15 -7.64
N LEU A 379 -11.42 16.88 -8.89
CA LEU A 379 -10.52 16.73 -10.04
C LEU A 379 -10.66 17.93 -10.97
N VAL A 380 -9.56 18.62 -11.22
CA VAL A 380 -9.55 19.79 -12.11
C VAL A 380 -8.39 19.68 -13.09
N GLN A 381 -8.64 20.18 -14.29
CA GLN A 381 -7.62 20.32 -15.30
C GLN A 381 -6.96 21.70 -15.20
N PHE A 382 -5.66 21.73 -14.96
CA PHE A 382 -4.86 22.95 -14.95
C PHE A 382 -3.80 22.86 -16.06
N ARG A 383 -3.85 23.82 -17.00
CA ARG A 383 -2.91 23.92 -18.14
C ARG A 383 -2.73 22.60 -18.90
N GLY A 384 -3.83 21.89 -19.13
CA GLY A 384 -3.86 20.64 -19.92
C GLY A 384 -3.54 19.36 -19.14
N GLN A 385 -3.32 19.43 -17.83
CA GLN A 385 -3.06 18.26 -16.99
C GLN A 385 -4.08 18.15 -15.86
N TRP A 386 -4.55 16.94 -15.59
CA TRP A 386 -5.42 16.65 -14.47
C TRP A 386 -4.65 16.69 -13.15
N MET A 387 -5.31 17.13 -12.08
CA MET A 387 -4.79 17.08 -10.71
C MET A 387 -5.89 16.90 -9.68
N GLU A 388 -5.52 16.26 -8.57
CA GLU A 388 -6.33 16.27 -7.36
C GLU A 388 -6.17 17.62 -6.66
N LEU A 389 -7.30 18.27 -6.36
CA LEU A 389 -7.33 19.47 -5.55
C LEU A 389 -7.66 19.10 -4.10
N ASP A 390 -6.63 19.13 -3.24
CA ASP A 390 -6.81 19.11 -1.79
C ASP A 390 -7.12 20.54 -1.31
N ARG A 391 -8.41 20.83 -1.11
CA ARG A 391 -8.87 22.17 -0.75
C ARG A 391 -8.28 22.67 0.56
N ASP A 392 -8.19 21.80 1.56
CA ASP A 392 -7.71 22.18 2.89
C ASP A 392 -6.23 22.59 2.80
N LYS A 393 -5.43 21.79 2.07
CA LYS A 393 -4.02 22.14 1.81
C LYS A 393 -3.88 23.41 0.97
N MET A 394 -4.66 23.57 -0.11
CA MET A 394 -4.57 24.78 -0.92
C MET A 394 -4.98 26.05 -0.17
N GLN A 395 -5.93 25.96 0.77
CA GLN A 395 -6.28 27.06 1.67
C GLN A 395 -5.15 27.36 2.65
N GLN A 396 -4.51 26.33 3.22
CA GLN A 396 -3.34 26.51 4.09
C GLN A 396 -2.18 27.19 3.34
N LEU A 397 -1.88 26.75 2.12
CA LEU A 397 -0.84 27.35 1.29
C LEU A 397 -1.19 28.79 0.88
N LEU A 398 -2.47 29.08 0.60
CA LEU A 398 -2.92 30.45 0.31
C LEU A 398 -2.80 31.36 1.54
N GLN A 399 -3.20 30.89 2.73
CA GLN A 399 -3.07 31.64 3.98
C GLN A 399 -1.60 31.88 4.32
N PHE A 400 -0.75 30.87 4.15
CA PHE A 400 0.71 30.98 4.32
C PHE A 400 1.29 32.04 3.37
N TRP A 401 0.94 31.97 2.09
CA TRP A 401 1.38 32.95 1.09
C TRP A 401 0.89 34.36 1.44
N GLN A 402 -0.38 34.57 1.74
CA GLN A 402 -0.93 35.89 2.10
C GLN A 402 -0.29 36.48 3.37
N THR A 403 0.02 35.64 4.36
CA THR A 403 0.68 36.08 5.60
C THR A 403 2.11 36.54 5.34
N HIS A 404 2.83 35.89 4.43
CA HIS A 404 4.23 36.18 4.13
C HIS A 404 4.46 37.02 2.85
N GLN A 405 3.40 37.41 2.13
CA GLN A 405 3.48 38.21 0.90
C GLN A 405 4.04 39.63 1.12
N HIS A 406 3.84 40.18 2.33
CA HIS A 406 4.17 41.57 2.65
C HIS A 406 5.48 41.75 3.42
N GLU A 407 6.16 40.67 3.77
CA GLU A 407 7.48 40.76 4.40
C GLU A 407 8.55 40.62 3.32
N GLU A 408 9.31 41.69 3.04
CA GLU A 408 10.64 41.56 2.41
C GLU A 408 11.53 40.82 3.42
N GLN A 409 11.47 39.49 3.42
CA GLN A 409 12.25 38.68 4.33
C GLN A 409 13.67 38.53 3.75
N GLU A 410 14.66 38.92 4.55
CA GLU A 410 16.06 38.64 4.27
C GLU A 410 16.45 37.41 5.08
N ILE A 411 16.89 36.34 4.39
CA ILE A 411 17.48 35.17 5.04
C ILE A 411 18.97 35.10 4.74
N THR A 412 19.71 34.54 5.69
CA THR A 412 21.10 34.19 5.45
C THR A 412 21.17 32.93 4.57
N LEU A 413 22.23 32.78 3.77
CA LEU A 413 22.46 31.57 2.96
C LEU A 413 22.46 30.30 3.83
N LEU A 414 22.97 30.38 5.06
CA LEU A 414 22.99 29.24 5.97
C LEU A 414 21.58 28.83 6.40
N ASP A 415 20.72 29.79 6.73
CA ASP A 415 19.35 29.51 7.14
C ASP A 415 18.49 29.03 5.97
N MET A 416 18.72 29.57 4.76
CA MET A 416 18.13 29.04 3.52
C MET A 416 18.45 27.56 3.30
N LEU A 417 19.72 27.16 3.47
CA LEU A 417 20.14 25.77 3.32
C LEU A 417 19.50 24.87 4.39
N LYS A 418 19.36 25.35 5.63
CA LYS A 418 18.66 24.61 6.69
C LYS A 418 17.18 24.42 6.40
N ILE A 419 16.48 25.48 6.00
CA ILE A 419 15.05 25.42 5.65
C ILE A 419 14.84 24.50 4.45
N GLY A 420 15.73 24.55 3.45
CA GLY A 420 15.69 23.64 2.30
C GLY A 420 15.83 22.16 2.67
N THR A 421 16.54 21.83 3.75
CA THR A 421 16.64 20.45 4.26
C THR A 421 15.48 20.04 5.19
N GLU A 422 14.84 20.99 5.87
CA GLU A 422 13.76 20.71 6.83
C GLU A 422 12.37 20.66 6.17
N ALA A 423 12.17 21.37 5.06
CA ALA A 423 10.87 21.56 4.43
C ALA A 423 10.81 21.11 2.95
N GLU A 424 11.56 20.05 2.63
CA GLU A 424 11.79 19.53 1.27
C GLU A 424 10.49 19.20 0.49
N ASP A 425 9.39 18.89 1.17
CA ASP A 425 8.16 18.41 0.56
C ASP A 425 7.19 19.51 0.08
N ASP A 426 7.15 20.68 0.74
CA ASP A 426 6.15 21.74 0.49
C ASP A 426 6.71 23.02 -0.16
N LEU A 427 8.05 23.19 -0.14
CA LEU A 427 8.75 24.38 -0.61
C LEU A 427 9.66 24.08 -1.83
N GLU A 428 9.43 24.78 -2.94
CA GLU A 428 10.31 24.73 -4.11
C GLU A 428 11.19 25.98 -4.18
N TRP A 429 12.51 25.81 -4.25
CA TRP A 429 13.43 26.94 -4.37
C TRP A 429 13.72 27.25 -5.84
N ASP A 430 13.48 28.49 -6.26
CA ASP A 430 13.97 29.03 -7.54
C ASP A 430 15.13 29.99 -7.30
N HIS A 431 16.33 29.50 -7.56
CA HIS A 431 17.55 30.27 -7.44
C HIS A 431 17.74 31.18 -8.65
N ASP A 432 18.02 32.46 -8.42
CA ASP A 432 18.50 33.35 -9.48
C ASP A 432 19.86 32.88 -10.02
N GLN A 433 20.20 33.28 -11.25
CA GLN A 433 21.39 32.83 -11.97
C GLN A 433 22.67 33.02 -11.15
N SER A 434 22.82 34.16 -10.49
CA SER A 434 23.98 34.44 -9.65
C SER A 434 24.12 33.48 -8.46
N LEU A 435 22.99 33.04 -7.89
CA LEU A 435 22.97 32.12 -6.75
C LEU A 435 23.19 30.69 -7.20
N ARG A 436 22.68 30.31 -8.39
CA ARG A 436 23.03 29.04 -9.05
C ARG A 436 24.52 28.97 -9.36
N ASP A 437 25.10 30.04 -9.91
CA ASP A 437 26.52 30.12 -10.21
C ASP A 437 27.34 29.95 -8.92
N MET A 438 26.96 30.63 -7.83
CA MET A 438 27.58 30.47 -6.51
C MET A 438 27.46 29.02 -5.96
N LEU A 439 26.27 28.42 -5.97
CA LEU A 439 26.05 27.05 -5.51
C LEU A 439 26.84 26.03 -6.36
N SER A 440 26.95 26.26 -7.66
CA SER A 440 27.76 25.41 -8.55
C SER A 440 29.26 25.51 -8.24
N MET A 441 29.77 26.71 -7.89
CA MET A 441 31.14 26.89 -7.42
C MET A 441 31.42 26.22 -6.07
N LEU A 442 30.41 26.11 -5.18
CA LEU A 442 30.52 25.34 -3.94
C LEU A 442 30.61 23.83 -4.20
N HIS A 443 29.94 23.35 -5.25
CA HIS A 443 29.91 21.94 -5.60
C HIS A 443 31.14 21.51 -6.41
N ASP A 444 31.74 22.43 -7.18
CA ASP A 444 32.93 22.17 -7.99
C ASP A 444 34.24 22.56 -7.26
N LYS A 445 34.91 21.56 -6.70
CA LYS A 445 36.19 21.70 -5.98
C LYS A 445 37.36 22.17 -6.86
N ASN A 446 37.20 22.24 -8.18
CA ASN A 446 38.23 22.65 -9.13
C ASN A 446 37.96 24.03 -9.78
N ALA A 447 36.88 24.71 -9.42
CA ALA A 447 36.50 26.00 -10.04
C ALA A 447 37.44 27.17 -9.71
N PHE A 448 38.25 27.04 -8.65
CA PHE A 448 39.18 28.10 -8.22
C PHE A 448 40.55 27.96 -8.88
N ALA A 449 40.97 29.00 -9.60
CA ALA A 449 42.32 29.08 -10.14
C ALA A 449 43.35 29.08 -8.99
N PRO A 450 44.37 28.20 -9.02
CA PRO A 450 45.40 28.17 -7.98
C PRO A 450 46.11 29.52 -7.88
N ILE A 451 46.22 30.06 -6.67
CA ILE A 451 46.98 31.30 -6.44
C ILE A 451 48.48 30.99 -6.51
N GLU A 452 49.26 31.94 -7.02
CA GLU A 452 50.72 31.93 -6.86
C GLU A 452 51.11 32.06 -5.38
N ASP A 453 52.31 31.59 -5.05
CA ASP A 453 52.81 31.59 -3.68
C ASP A 453 52.88 33.04 -3.14
N PRO A 454 52.25 33.35 -1.98
CA PRO A 454 52.24 34.70 -1.43
C PRO A 454 53.66 35.22 -1.21
N ALA A 455 53.94 36.47 -1.61
CA ALA A 455 55.30 37.03 -1.59
C ALA A 455 55.98 37.05 -0.20
N THR A 456 55.21 36.94 0.88
CA THR A 456 55.71 36.89 2.27
C THR A 456 55.92 35.46 2.79
N LEU A 457 55.52 34.43 2.03
CA LEU A 457 55.66 33.04 2.43
C LEU A 457 57.07 32.54 2.12
N GLN A 458 57.85 32.20 3.16
CA GLN A 458 59.14 31.52 2.97
C GLN A 458 58.91 30.00 2.81
N GLY A 459 58.34 29.61 1.67
CA GLY A 459 58.10 28.21 1.30
C GLY A 459 57.26 28.08 0.03
N THR A 460 57.25 26.89 -0.57
CA THR A 460 56.38 26.57 -1.71
C THR A 460 55.12 25.85 -1.23
N LEU A 461 53.94 26.37 -1.57
CA LEU A 461 52.68 25.69 -1.27
C LEU A 461 52.53 24.46 -2.15
N ARG A 462 52.16 23.32 -1.56
CA ARG A 462 51.75 22.12 -2.31
C ARG A 462 50.43 22.38 -3.03
N ASP A 463 50.15 21.65 -4.11
CA ASP A 463 48.96 21.90 -4.96
C ASP A 463 47.62 21.88 -4.21
N TYR A 464 47.49 21.09 -3.14
CA TYR A 464 46.29 21.11 -2.30
C TYR A 464 46.24 22.33 -1.37
N GLN A 465 47.38 22.87 -0.96
CA GLN A 465 47.48 24.10 -0.14
C GLN A 465 47.22 25.33 -1.00
N LYS A 466 47.70 25.36 -2.25
CA LYS A 466 47.36 26.40 -3.23
C LYS A 466 45.86 26.47 -3.48
N ARG A 467 45.20 25.31 -3.56
CA ARG A 467 43.73 25.20 -3.65
C ARG A 467 43.03 25.61 -2.36
N GLY A 468 43.53 25.22 -1.19
CA GLY A 468 42.99 25.63 0.09
C GLY A 468 43.06 27.15 0.32
N VAL A 469 44.15 27.79 -0.11
CA VAL A 469 44.30 29.24 -0.06
C VAL A 469 43.48 29.94 -1.15
N ALA A 470 43.26 29.32 -2.31
CA ALA A 470 42.34 29.82 -3.35
C ALA A 470 40.86 29.81 -2.92
N TRP A 471 40.51 28.97 -1.94
CA TRP A 471 39.16 28.82 -1.41
C TRP A 471 38.86 29.78 -0.25
N LEU A 472 39.88 30.15 0.52
CA LEU A 472 39.82 31.17 1.58
C LEU A 472 39.85 32.58 0.99
#